data_AF-A0A941BSY0-F1
#
_entry.id   AF-A0A941BSY0-F1
#
_cell.length_a   1.000
_cell.length_b   1.000
_cell.length_c   1.000
_cell.angle_alpha   90.00
_cell.angle_beta   90.00
_cell.angle_gamma   90.00
#
_symmetry.space_group_name_H-M   'P 1'
#
loop_
_entity.id
_entity.type
_entity.pdbx_description
1 polymer ?
#
loop_
_entity_poly.entity_id
_entity_poly.type
_entity_poly.pdbx_seq_one_letter_code
_entity_poly.pdbx_strand_id
1 'polypeptide(L)'
;TPAPAPPRTHTHTAPAAARPAPAEVADLRPTPPRGFDAVAEVVLGEGEGGAPPASAPTATTQISDAVKSGRIDAAATLAERALAESSRALGPEHPDVLRLTELAAYVAYLAGDPERAFRLSLELAAIHHHRTRDAEAAYSNVQSAATAWRAVRDPELGMALGRELLGLWTRLADGGGVAAEDAEELETARARMLRLAERARRAEGAASRP
;
A
#
# COMPACT_ATOMS: atom_id res chain seq x y z
N THR A 1 -14.04 68.93 57.04
CA THR A 1 -15.14 67.95 56.87
C THR A 1 -15.41 67.78 55.40
N PRO A 2 -15.21 66.56 54.84
CA PRO A 2 -15.37 66.27 53.41
C PRO A 2 -16.80 65.83 53.06
N ALA A 3 -17.22 66.03 51.82
CA ALA A 3 -18.49 65.58 51.23
C ALA A 3 -18.25 65.22 49.73
N PRO A 4 -19.07 64.34 49.12
CA PRO A 4 -18.59 63.02 48.68
C PRO A 4 -18.33 62.88 47.16
N ALA A 5 -17.48 61.90 46.83
CA ALA A 5 -17.19 61.45 45.47
C ALA A 5 -18.31 60.56 44.89
N PRO A 6 -18.58 60.62 43.57
CA PRO A 6 -19.55 59.75 42.89
C PRO A 6 -19.02 58.32 42.67
N PRO A 7 -19.92 57.34 42.42
CA PRO A 7 -19.65 55.91 42.59
C PRO A 7 -18.73 55.31 41.53
N ARG A 8 -17.85 54.41 41.98
CA ARG A 8 -17.02 53.54 41.13
C ARG A 8 -17.88 52.41 40.57
N THR A 9 -18.05 52.39 39.25
CA THR A 9 -18.58 51.22 38.54
C THR A 9 -17.47 50.17 38.42
N HIS A 10 -17.65 49.06 39.12
CA HIS A 10 -16.84 47.86 38.95
C HIS A 10 -17.24 47.16 37.64
N THR A 11 -16.44 47.31 36.58
CA THR A 11 -16.51 46.42 35.43
C THR A 11 -15.86 45.10 35.80
N HIS A 12 -16.70 44.07 35.95
CA HIS A 12 -16.34 42.68 36.10
C HIS A 12 -15.63 42.20 34.82
N THR A 13 -14.30 42.09 34.87
CA THR A 13 -13.50 41.40 33.85
C THR A 13 -13.80 39.91 33.95
N ALA A 14 -14.60 39.41 33.00
CA ALA A 14 -14.81 37.98 32.82
C ALA A 14 -13.47 37.27 32.48
N PRO A 15 -13.25 36.03 32.95
CA PRO A 15 -12.05 35.29 32.62
C PRO A 15 -12.02 35.01 31.11
N ALA A 16 -10.90 35.36 30.47
CA ALA A 16 -10.63 34.96 29.10
C ALA A 16 -10.74 33.43 29.02
N ALA A 17 -11.71 32.95 28.25
CA ALA A 17 -11.88 31.55 27.94
C ALA A 17 -10.54 31.01 27.44
N ALA A 18 -10.02 30.01 28.15
CA ALA A 18 -8.90 29.21 27.67
C ALA A 18 -9.22 28.78 26.24
N ARG A 19 -8.32 29.10 25.29
CA ARG A 19 -8.38 28.50 23.95
C ARG A 19 -8.51 27.00 24.15
N PRO A 20 -9.48 26.32 23.50
CA PRO A 20 -9.42 24.87 23.47
C PRO A 20 -8.05 24.49 22.91
N ALA A 21 -7.35 23.60 23.60
CA ALA A 21 -6.18 22.94 23.05
C ALA A 21 -6.54 22.46 21.63
N PRO A 22 -5.61 22.52 20.65
CA PRO A 22 -5.89 21.90 19.37
C PRO A 22 -6.29 20.47 19.67
N ALA A 23 -7.51 20.09 19.24
CA ALA A 23 -7.96 18.72 19.30
C ALA A 23 -6.81 17.88 18.73
N GLU A 24 -6.36 16.88 19.50
CA GLU A 24 -5.55 15.81 18.96
C GLU A 24 -6.19 15.44 17.63
N VAL A 25 -5.48 15.74 16.55
CA VAL A 25 -5.83 15.24 15.24
C VAL A 25 -5.63 13.75 15.43
N ALA A 26 -6.72 13.05 15.79
CA ALA A 26 -6.74 11.62 15.87
C ALA A 26 -6.09 11.17 14.57
N ASP A 27 -4.94 10.53 14.71
CA ASP A 27 -4.10 10.09 13.63
C ASP A 27 -4.90 9.03 12.88
N LEU A 28 -5.79 9.50 11.99
CA LEU A 28 -6.56 8.69 11.08
C LEU A 28 -5.57 8.22 10.03
N ARG A 29 -4.66 7.33 10.46
CA ARG A 29 -3.87 6.51 9.57
C ARG A 29 -4.88 5.92 8.58
N PRO A 30 -4.79 6.24 7.29
CA PRO A 30 -5.74 5.72 6.32
C PRO A 30 -5.72 4.20 6.42
N THR A 31 -6.89 3.59 6.56
CA THR A 31 -6.99 2.12 6.61
C THR A 31 -6.32 1.60 5.35
N PRO A 32 -5.28 0.77 5.48
CA PRO A 32 -4.56 0.32 4.31
C PRO A 32 -5.47 -0.51 3.40
N PRO A 33 -5.17 -0.53 2.09
CA PRO A 33 -5.93 -1.33 1.15
C PRO A 33 -5.73 -2.81 1.51
N ARG A 34 -6.85 -3.51 1.75
CA ARG A 34 -6.86 -4.97 2.01
C ARG A 34 -5.94 -5.69 1.03
N GLY A 35 -5.00 -6.50 1.52
CA GLY A 35 -3.99 -7.20 0.71
C GLY A 35 -2.60 -6.55 0.70
N PHE A 36 -2.46 -5.30 1.18
CA PHE A 36 -1.18 -4.67 1.53
C PHE A 36 -1.00 -4.53 3.05
N ASP A 37 -1.83 -5.20 3.85
CA ASP A 37 -1.90 -5.02 5.29
C ASP A 37 -0.53 -5.24 5.97
N ALA A 38 0.20 -6.29 5.59
CA ALA A 38 1.54 -6.57 6.13
C ALA A 38 2.55 -5.44 5.86
N VAL A 39 2.57 -4.90 4.64
CA VAL A 39 3.46 -3.78 4.28
C VAL A 39 3.02 -2.50 4.98
N ALA A 40 1.72 -2.28 5.08
CA ALA A 40 1.16 -1.11 5.75
C ALA A 40 1.41 -1.11 7.26
N GLU A 41 1.35 -2.24 7.94
CA GLU A 41 1.70 -2.32 9.37
C GLU A 41 3.18 -1.94 9.61
N VAL A 42 4.09 -2.41 8.75
CA VAL A 42 5.51 -2.03 8.83
C VAL A 42 5.71 -0.54 8.53
N VAL A 43 5.01 -0.01 7.53
CA VAL A 43 5.15 1.38 7.11
C VAL A 43 4.48 2.33 8.09
N LEU A 44 3.26 2.03 8.56
CA LEU A 44 2.40 2.89 9.37
C LEU A 44 2.51 2.63 10.88
N GLY A 45 3.20 1.57 11.30
CA GLY A 45 3.52 1.30 12.70
C GLY A 45 4.24 2.48 13.37
N GLU A 46 4.01 2.64 14.68
CA GLU A 46 4.72 3.64 15.48
C GLU A 46 6.18 3.25 15.60
N GLY A 47 7.06 4.06 15.01
CA GLY A 47 8.50 3.91 15.18
C GLY A 47 8.92 4.65 16.43
N GLU A 48 9.27 3.92 17.50
CA GLU A 48 10.10 4.50 18.56
C GLU A 48 11.41 5.00 17.93
N GLY A 49 11.67 6.29 18.10
CA GLY A 49 12.86 6.95 17.58
C GLY A 49 14.13 6.37 18.17
N GLY A 50 14.89 5.63 17.36
CA GLY A 50 16.26 5.22 17.63
C GLY A 50 17.11 5.45 16.38
N ALA A 51 18.23 6.19 16.52
CA ALA A 51 19.10 6.59 15.43
C ALA A 51 19.52 5.42 14.51
N PRO A 52 19.51 5.58 13.18
CA PRO A 52 19.80 4.48 12.26
C PRO A 52 21.31 4.30 12.00
N PRO A 53 21.85 3.06 11.93
CA PRO A 53 23.17 2.80 11.39
C PRO A 53 23.19 2.96 9.85
N ALA A 54 24.37 3.27 9.31
CA ALA A 54 24.55 3.71 7.92
C ALA A 54 24.44 2.58 6.88
N SER A 55 23.82 2.93 5.75
CA SER A 55 23.59 2.17 4.50
C SER A 55 22.45 1.14 4.53
N ALA A 56 21.42 1.38 3.70
CA ALA A 56 20.13 0.69 3.53
C ALA A 56 18.89 1.13 4.37
N PRO A 57 18.92 1.34 5.71
CA PRO A 57 17.71 1.65 6.48
C PRO A 57 17.20 3.09 6.29
N THR A 58 18.05 3.98 5.76
CA THR A 58 17.68 5.37 5.50
C THR A 58 16.64 5.48 4.37
N ALA A 59 16.79 4.72 3.29
CA ALA A 59 15.91 4.84 2.13
C ALA A 59 14.49 4.35 2.47
N THR A 60 14.36 3.15 3.06
CA THR A 60 13.08 2.61 3.51
C THR A 60 12.39 3.55 4.49
N THR A 61 13.13 4.12 5.45
CA THR A 61 12.59 5.08 6.42
C THR A 61 12.10 6.35 5.74
N GLN A 62 12.87 6.93 4.81
CA GLN A 62 12.46 8.13 4.07
C GLN A 62 11.24 7.90 3.18
N ILE A 63 11.15 6.73 2.54
CA ILE A 63 9.99 6.34 1.74
C ILE A 63 8.77 6.19 2.65
N SER A 64 8.89 5.46 3.77
CA SER A 64 7.81 5.29 4.75
C SER A 64 7.34 6.63 5.32
N ASP A 65 8.26 7.54 5.67
CA ASP A 65 7.93 8.88 6.14
C ASP A 65 7.19 9.70 5.06
N ALA A 66 7.65 9.62 3.81
CA ALA A 66 6.95 10.25 2.70
C ALA A 66 5.53 9.68 2.51
N VAL A 67 5.34 8.36 2.67
CA VAL A 67 4.02 7.72 2.65
C VAL A 67 3.14 8.21 3.80
N LYS A 68 3.65 8.20 5.05
CA LYS A 68 2.93 8.71 6.24
C LYS A 68 2.52 10.17 6.08
N SER A 69 3.39 10.97 5.47
CA SER A 69 3.15 12.40 5.19
C SER A 69 2.22 12.64 3.99
N GLY A 70 1.71 11.60 3.32
CA GLY A 70 0.90 11.72 2.10
C GLY A 70 1.66 12.22 0.87
N ARG A 71 3.01 12.29 0.91
CA ARG A 71 3.87 12.73 -0.19
C ARG A 71 4.15 11.56 -1.14
N ILE A 72 3.09 11.01 -1.74
CA ILE A 72 3.15 9.76 -2.51
C ILE A 72 4.08 9.86 -3.73
N ASP A 73 4.06 10.98 -4.46
CA ASP A 73 4.96 11.18 -5.62
C ASP A 73 6.45 11.19 -5.21
N ALA A 74 6.75 11.77 -4.04
CA ALA A 74 8.10 11.77 -3.48
C ALA A 74 8.49 10.37 -3.02
N ALA A 75 7.58 9.65 -2.37
CA ALA A 75 7.78 8.25 -1.99
C ALA A 75 8.07 7.38 -3.22
N ALA A 76 7.34 7.58 -4.33
CA ALA A 76 7.53 6.83 -5.56
C ALA A 76 8.92 7.08 -6.14
N THR A 77 9.31 8.35 -6.25
CA THR A 77 10.64 8.73 -6.75
C THR A 77 11.76 8.14 -5.87
N LEU A 78 11.61 8.18 -4.55
CA LEU A 78 12.59 7.62 -3.61
C LEU A 78 12.66 6.09 -3.72
N ALA A 79 11.52 5.42 -3.81
CA ALA A 79 11.44 3.96 -3.95
C ALA A 79 12.10 3.48 -5.25
N GLU A 80 11.84 4.16 -6.37
CA GLU A 80 12.46 3.82 -7.65
C GLU A 80 13.97 3.97 -7.62
N ARG A 81 14.48 5.07 -7.08
CA ARG A 81 15.92 5.31 -6.97
C ARG A 81 16.60 4.29 -6.06
N ALA A 82 16.03 4.10 -4.86
CA ALA A 82 16.56 3.15 -3.90
C ALA A 82 16.55 1.72 -4.43
N LEU A 83 15.47 1.32 -5.11
CA LEU A 83 15.37 -0.01 -5.71
C LEU A 83 16.40 -0.19 -6.83
N ALA A 84 16.57 0.80 -7.72
CA ALA A 84 17.53 0.73 -8.81
C ALA A 84 18.99 0.69 -8.32
N GLU A 85 19.32 1.48 -7.30
CA GLU A 85 20.65 1.53 -6.69
C GLU A 85 20.95 0.22 -5.95
N SER A 86 20.04 -0.24 -5.09
CA SER A 86 20.22 -1.47 -4.31
C SER A 86 20.23 -2.72 -5.20
N SER A 87 19.37 -2.78 -6.23
CA SER A 87 19.37 -3.90 -7.19
C SER A 87 20.70 -4.00 -7.95
N ARG A 88 21.31 -2.86 -8.29
CA ARG A 88 22.62 -2.84 -8.96
C ARG A 88 23.76 -3.24 -8.03
N ALA A 89 23.69 -2.85 -6.75
CA ALA A 89 24.73 -3.10 -5.77
C ALA A 89 24.70 -4.51 -5.19
N LEU A 90 23.49 -5.04 -4.92
CA LEU A 90 23.27 -6.26 -4.15
C LEU A 90 22.65 -7.40 -4.98
N GLY A 91 22.05 -7.07 -6.12
CA GLY A 91 21.30 -7.99 -6.96
C GLY A 91 19.81 -8.03 -6.62
N PRO A 92 18.95 -8.45 -7.58
CA PRO A 92 17.49 -8.39 -7.45
C PRO A 92 16.90 -9.32 -6.39
N GLU A 93 17.59 -10.42 -6.06
CA GLU A 93 17.13 -11.41 -5.06
C GLU A 93 17.62 -11.11 -3.64
N HIS A 94 18.38 -10.03 -3.41
CA HIS A 94 18.88 -9.69 -2.07
C HIS A 94 17.75 -9.29 -1.12
N PRO A 95 17.74 -9.71 0.16
CA PRO A 95 16.66 -9.41 1.11
C PRO A 95 16.27 -7.92 1.20
N ASP A 96 17.27 -7.03 1.23
CA ASP A 96 17.02 -5.58 1.23
C ASP A 96 16.35 -5.08 -0.04
N VAL A 97 16.66 -5.70 -1.18
CA VAL A 97 16.05 -5.39 -2.47
C VAL A 97 14.62 -5.92 -2.52
N LEU A 98 14.36 -7.12 -1.99
CA LEU A 98 13.00 -7.66 -1.86
C LEU A 98 12.13 -6.75 -0.98
N ARG A 99 12.66 -6.28 0.17
CA ARG A 99 11.96 -5.33 1.04
C ARG A 99 11.67 -3.99 0.34
N LEU A 100 12.63 -3.45 -0.41
CA LEU A 100 12.42 -2.24 -1.20
C LEU A 100 11.40 -2.45 -2.31
N THR A 101 11.35 -3.65 -2.90
CA THR A 101 10.38 -4.02 -3.94
C THR A 101 8.97 -4.08 -3.38
N GLU A 102 8.78 -4.65 -2.18
CA GLU A 102 7.49 -4.65 -1.47
C GLU A 102 6.99 -3.23 -1.21
N LEU A 103 7.88 -2.37 -0.71
CA LEU A 103 7.55 -0.97 -0.45
C LEU A 103 7.25 -0.21 -1.75
N ALA A 104 8.02 -0.45 -2.81
CA ALA A 104 7.77 0.14 -4.12
C ALA A 104 6.42 -0.31 -4.72
N ALA A 105 6.02 -1.57 -4.51
CA ALA A 105 4.70 -2.07 -4.92
C ALA A 105 3.58 -1.34 -4.19
N TYR A 106 3.71 -1.17 -2.87
CA TYR A 106 2.74 -0.45 -2.05
C TYR A 106 2.64 1.03 -2.45
N VAL A 107 3.77 1.69 -2.64
CA VAL A 107 3.82 3.10 -3.09
C VAL A 107 3.21 3.27 -4.49
N ALA A 108 3.49 2.35 -5.43
CA ALA A 108 2.88 2.37 -6.75
C ALA A 108 1.35 2.24 -6.68
N TYR A 109 0.83 1.39 -5.78
CA TYR A 109 -0.61 1.28 -5.56
C TYR A 109 -1.21 2.59 -5.06
N LEU A 110 -0.58 3.23 -4.06
CA LEU A 110 -1.01 4.53 -3.53
C LEU A 110 -0.92 5.65 -4.57
N ALA A 111 0.06 5.59 -5.47
CA ALA A 111 0.23 6.54 -6.56
C ALA A 111 -0.80 6.38 -7.68
N GLY A 112 -1.67 5.36 -7.61
CA GLY A 112 -2.65 5.07 -8.66
C GLY A 112 -2.05 4.37 -9.88
N ASP A 113 -0.92 3.69 -9.71
CA ASP A 113 -0.30 2.81 -10.71
C ASP A 113 -0.51 1.32 -10.34
N PRO A 114 -1.72 0.77 -10.54
CA PRO A 114 -2.04 -0.59 -10.19
C PRO A 114 -1.33 -1.63 -11.05
N GLU A 115 -0.92 -1.27 -12.28
CA GLU A 115 -0.17 -2.20 -13.14
C GLU A 115 1.22 -2.45 -12.56
N ARG A 116 1.94 -1.37 -12.22
CA ARG A 116 3.27 -1.50 -11.60
C ARG A 116 3.19 -2.21 -10.25
N ALA A 117 2.23 -1.83 -9.41
CA ALA A 117 2.02 -2.48 -8.12
C ALA A 117 1.76 -3.99 -8.26
N PHE A 118 0.95 -4.37 -9.26
CA PHE A 118 0.70 -5.77 -9.58
C PHE A 118 1.97 -6.52 -9.95
N ARG A 119 2.76 -5.98 -10.90
CA ARG A 119 3.94 -6.69 -11.41
C ARG A 119 4.99 -6.91 -10.33
N LEU A 120 5.27 -5.89 -9.53
CA LEU A 120 6.24 -5.99 -8.43
C LEU A 120 5.77 -7.03 -7.38
N SER A 121 4.47 -7.00 -7.04
CA SER A 121 3.91 -7.96 -6.07
C SER A 121 3.93 -9.40 -6.61
N LEU A 122 3.61 -9.61 -7.89
CA LEU A 122 3.61 -10.93 -8.50
C LEU A 122 5.04 -11.50 -8.66
N GLU A 123 6.00 -10.64 -8.98
CA GLU A 123 7.42 -11.01 -9.03
C GLU A 123 7.92 -11.48 -7.66
N LEU A 124 7.62 -10.74 -6.59
CA LEU A 124 7.93 -11.15 -5.22
C LEU A 124 7.31 -12.48 -4.85
N ALA A 125 6.03 -12.68 -5.18
CA ALA A 125 5.35 -13.95 -4.95
C ALA A 125 6.06 -15.11 -5.67
N ALA A 126 6.51 -14.90 -6.91
CA ALA A 126 7.26 -15.91 -7.66
C ALA A 126 8.65 -16.19 -7.04
N ILE A 127 9.36 -15.15 -6.58
CA ILE A 127 10.65 -15.30 -5.90
C ILE A 127 10.48 -16.11 -4.62
N HIS A 128 9.52 -15.75 -3.76
CA HIS A 128 9.26 -16.45 -2.50
C HIS A 128 8.81 -17.91 -2.73
N HIS A 129 7.99 -18.15 -3.76
CA HIS A 129 7.55 -19.51 -4.11
C HIS A 129 8.70 -20.38 -4.62
N HIS A 130 9.52 -19.88 -5.55
CA HIS A 130 10.51 -20.70 -6.26
C HIS A 130 11.87 -20.80 -5.54
N ARG A 131 12.30 -19.74 -4.86
CA ARG A 131 13.65 -19.64 -4.30
C ARG A 131 13.68 -19.95 -2.81
N THR A 132 12.91 -19.19 -2.03
CA THR A 132 12.92 -19.32 -0.56
C THR A 132 12.00 -20.46 -0.09
N ARG A 133 11.08 -20.90 -0.95
CA ARG A 133 9.98 -21.83 -0.61
C ARG A 133 9.18 -21.36 0.59
N ASP A 134 9.03 -20.04 0.70
CA ASP A 134 8.21 -19.40 1.71
C ASP A 134 6.80 -19.22 1.16
N ALA A 135 5.92 -20.17 1.48
CA ALA A 135 4.55 -20.17 0.98
C ALA A 135 3.70 -19.04 1.59
N GLU A 136 3.99 -18.64 2.82
CA GLU A 136 3.25 -17.59 3.51
C GLU A 136 3.59 -16.22 2.93
N ALA A 137 4.88 -15.91 2.78
CA ALA A 137 5.32 -14.68 2.12
C ALA A 137 4.84 -14.63 0.66
N ALA A 138 4.96 -15.74 -0.08
CA ALA A 138 4.46 -15.82 -1.45
C ALA A 138 2.95 -15.54 -1.53
N TYR A 139 2.17 -16.09 -0.60
CA TYR A 139 0.73 -15.86 -0.58
C TYR A 139 0.36 -14.42 -0.20
N SER A 140 1.05 -13.82 0.77
CA SER A 140 0.87 -12.40 1.10
C SER A 140 1.12 -11.51 -0.12
N ASN A 141 2.18 -11.77 -0.89
CA ASN A 141 2.44 -11.04 -2.13
C ASN A 141 1.38 -11.33 -3.23
N VAL A 142 0.78 -12.52 -3.29
CA VAL A 142 -0.37 -12.80 -4.15
C VAL A 142 -1.59 -11.97 -3.75
N GLN A 143 -1.84 -11.78 -2.45
CA GLN A 143 -2.91 -10.91 -1.97
C GLN A 143 -2.67 -9.44 -2.38
N SER A 144 -1.43 -8.95 -2.25
CA SER A 144 -1.04 -7.62 -2.73
C SER A 144 -1.25 -7.46 -4.23
N ALA A 145 -0.84 -8.46 -5.02
CA ALA A 145 -1.08 -8.49 -6.46
C ALA A 145 -2.58 -8.52 -6.78
N ALA A 146 -3.39 -9.33 -6.09
CA ALA A 146 -4.83 -9.41 -6.30
C ALA A 146 -5.53 -8.07 -6.03
N THR A 147 -5.07 -7.32 -5.04
CA THR A 147 -5.58 -5.99 -4.72
C THR A 147 -5.22 -4.96 -5.78
N ALA A 148 -3.97 -4.95 -6.25
CA ALA A 148 -3.56 -4.10 -7.36
C ALA A 148 -4.33 -4.46 -8.65
N TRP A 149 -4.47 -5.75 -8.96
CA TRP A 149 -5.23 -6.25 -10.11
C TRP A 149 -6.70 -5.81 -10.11
N ARG A 150 -7.35 -5.79 -8.94
CA ARG A 150 -8.74 -5.33 -8.81
C ARG A 150 -8.90 -3.85 -9.17
N ALA A 151 -7.85 -3.04 -8.98
CA ALA A 151 -7.83 -1.61 -9.32
C ALA A 151 -7.52 -1.32 -10.81
N VAL A 152 -7.07 -2.31 -11.59
CA VAL A 152 -6.87 -2.17 -13.04
C VAL A 152 -8.21 -1.99 -13.74
N ARG A 153 -8.36 -0.85 -14.44
CA ARG A 153 -9.60 -0.45 -15.12
C ARG A 153 -9.70 -0.96 -16.56
N ASP A 154 -8.56 -1.10 -17.22
CA ASP A 154 -8.51 -1.62 -18.58
C ASP A 154 -8.85 -3.12 -18.59
N PRO A 155 -9.86 -3.54 -19.38
CA PRO A 155 -10.32 -4.93 -19.37
C PRO A 155 -9.33 -5.90 -20.01
N GLU A 156 -8.59 -5.50 -21.05
CA GLU A 156 -7.64 -6.36 -21.76
C GLU A 156 -6.40 -6.61 -20.89
N LEU A 157 -5.82 -5.53 -20.35
CA LEU A 157 -4.74 -5.58 -19.39
C LEU A 157 -5.18 -6.36 -18.13
N GLY A 158 -6.37 -6.06 -17.61
CA GLY A 158 -6.94 -6.78 -16.48
C GLY A 158 -7.08 -8.29 -16.75
N MET A 159 -7.41 -8.70 -17.98
CA MET A 159 -7.43 -10.13 -18.34
C MET A 159 -6.02 -10.73 -18.40
N ALA A 160 -5.06 -10.04 -19.01
CA ALA A 160 -3.69 -10.51 -19.13
C ALA A 160 -3.09 -10.77 -17.74
N LEU A 161 -3.13 -9.75 -16.87
CA LEU A 161 -2.63 -9.83 -15.50
C LEU A 161 -3.41 -10.87 -14.67
N GLY A 162 -4.73 -10.95 -14.87
CA GLY A 162 -5.58 -11.92 -14.16
C GLY A 162 -5.20 -13.38 -14.43
N ARG A 163 -4.77 -13.72 -15.65
CA ARG A 163 -4.30 -15.08 -15.99
C ARG A 163 -3.02 -15.43 -15.24
N GLU A 164 -2.07 -14.50 -15.16
CA GLU A 164 -0.80 -14.70 -14.46
C GLU A 164 -1.03 -14.89 -12.95
N LEU A 165 -1.85 -14.03 -12.35
CA LEU A 165 -2.24 -14.10 -10.95
C LEU A 165 -2.88 -15.44 -10.59
N LEU A 166 -3.92 -15.84 -11.33
CA LEU A 166 -4.65 -17.08 -11.07
C LEU A 166 -3.76 -18.32 -11.25
N GLY A 167 -2.83 -18.27 -12.21
CA GLY A 167 -1.86 -19.35 -12.42
C GLY A 167 -0.90 -19.53 -11.23
N LEU A 168 -0.37 -18.44 -10.66
CA LEU A 168 0.47 -18.53 -9.48
C LEU A 168 -0.31 -18.92 -8.23
N TRP A 169 -1.46 -18.28 -7.98
CA TRP A 169 -2.29 -18.58 -6.81
C TRP A 169 -2.76 -20.04 -6.80
N THR A 170 -3.20 -20.58 -7.95
CA THR A 170 -3.61 -21.99 -8.02
C THR A 170 -2.45 -22.93 -7.64
N ARG A 171 -1.22 -22.66 -8.11
CA ARG A 171 -0.05 -23.46 -7.74
C ARG A 171 0.28 -23.39 -6.24
N LEU A 172 0.11 -22.22 -5.62
CA LEU A 172 0.29 -22.09 -4.17
C LEU A 172 -0.79 -22.87 -3.41
N ALA A 173 -2.05 -22.75 -3.82
CA ALA A 173 -3.16 -23.48 -3.20
C ALA A 173 -3.02 -25.01 -3.34
N ASP A 174 -2.53 -25.50 -4.48
CA ASP A 174 -2.23 -26.92 -4.71
C ASP A 174 -1.11 -27.43 -3.78
N GLY A 175 -0.22 -26.54 -3.33
CA GLY A 175 0.84 -26.83 -2.37
C GLY A 175 0.39 -26.90 -0.90
N GLY A 176 -0.87 -26.54 -0.60
CA GLY A 176 -1.41 -26.46 0.76
C GLY A 176 -1.09 -25.15 1.49
N GLY A 177 -1.37 -25.12 2.80
CA GLY A 177 -1.12 -23.96 3.66
C GLY A 177 -2.16 -22.84 3.51
N VAL A 178 -1.80 -21.63 3.94
CA VAL A 178 -2.69 -20.46 3.97
C VAL A 178 -3.38 -20.16 2.63
N ALA A 179 -2.68 -20.39 1.51
CA ALA A 179 -3.25 -20.18 0.18
C ALA A 179 -4.38 -21.17 -0.16
N ALA A 180 -4.36 -22.36 0.43
CA ALA A 180 -5.38 -23.39 0.25
C ALA A 180 -6.58 -23.18 1.18
N GLU A 181 -6.36 -22.62 2.37
CA GLU A 181 -7.40 -22.25 3.33
C GLU A 181 -8.33 -21.17 2.76
N ASP A 182 -7.78 -20.25 1.98
CA ASP A 182 -8.50 -19.15 1.32
C ASP A 182 -9.05 -19.51 -0.09
N ALA A 183 -9.56 -20.73 -0.26
CA ALA A 183 -10.10 -21.19 -1.55
C ALA A 183 -11.25 -20.30 -2.08
N GLU A 184 -12.04 -19.68 -1.19
CA GLU A 184 -13.14 -18.78 -1.57
C GLU A 184 -12.66 -17.48 -2.22
N GLU A 185 -11.52 -16.93 -1.76
CA GLU A 185 -10.89 -15.75 -2.35
C GLU A 185 -10.40 -16.04 -3.78
N LEU A 186 -9.81 -17.23 -3.99
CA LEU A 186 -9.41 -17.71 -5.31
C LEU A 186 -10.61 -17.88 -6.25
N GLU A 187 -11.72 -18.46 -5.77
CA GLU A 187 -12.95 -18.55 -6.55
C GLU A 187 -13.55 -17.18 -6.90
N THR A 188 -13.49 -16.23 -5.96
CA THR A 188 -13.91 -14.85 -6.20
C THR A 188 -13.08 -14.19 -7.30
N ALA A 189 -11.77 -14.43 -7.30
CA ALA A 189 -10.87 -13.96 -8.35
C ALA A 189 -11.20 -14.61 -9.71
N ARG A 190 -11.45 -15.92 -9.76
CA ARG A 190 -11.89 -16.64 -10.96
C ARG A 190 -13.20 -16.07 -11.51
N ALA A 191 -14.19 -15.83 -10.64
CA ALA A 191 -15.46 -15.23 -11.03
C ALA A 191 -15.29 -13.81 -11.59
N ARG A 192 -14.38 -13.00 -11.04
CA ARG A 192 -14.05 -11.67 -11.60
C ARG A 192 -13.44 -11.80 -13.00
N MET A 193 -12.54 -12.76 -13.21
CA MET A 193 -11.91 -13.00 -14.51
C MET A 193 -12.96 -13.35 -15.59
N LEU A 194 -13.95 -14.18 -15.27
CA LEU A 194 -15.06 -14.49 -16.18
C LEU A 194 -15.86 -13.23 -16.58
N ARG A 195 -16.13 -12.34 -15.62
CA ARG A 195 -16.81 -11.07 -15.88
C ARG A 195 -15.99 -10.13 -16.77
N LEU A 196 -14.67 -10.10 -16.61
CA LEU A 196 -13.80 -9.32 -17.50
C LEU A 196 -13.83 -9.86 -18.93
N ALA A 197 -13.73 -11.18 -19.10
CA ALA A 197 -13.78 -11.81 -20.41
C ALA A 197 -15.08 -11.51 -21.16
N GLU A 198 -16.20 -11.51 -20.44
CA GLU A 198 -17.49 -11.15 -21.03
C GLU A 198 -17.57 -9.67 -21.44
N ARG A 199 -16.97 -8.75 -20.67
CA ARG A 199 -16.92 -7.33 -21.02
C ARG A 199 -16.03 -7.07 -22.24
N ALA A 200 -14.88 -7.72 -22.32
CA ALA A 200 -13.97 -7.58 -23.46
C ALA A 200 -14.64 -8.02 -24.77
N ARG A 201 -15.28 -9.21 -24.77
CA ARG A 201 -16.05 -9.69 -25.94
C ARG A 201 -17.14 -8.71 -26.39
N ARG A 202 -17.85 -8.07 -25.45
CA ARG A 202 -18.88 -7.07 -25.79
C ARG A 202 -18.27 -5.80 -26.38
N ALA A 203 -17.11 -5.36 -25.89
CA ALA A 203 -16.42 -4.19 -26.43
C ALA A 203 -15.93 -4.44 -27.87
N GLU A 204 -15.35 -5.62 -28.14
CA GLU A 204 -14.95 -6.05 -29.49
C GLU A 204 -16.14 -6.14 -30.46
N GLY A 205 -17.25 -6.72 -30.00
CA GLY A 205 -18.48 -6.83 -30.79
C GLY A 205 -19.14 -5.47 -31.08
N ALA A 206 -19.00 -4.49 -30.17
CA ALA A 206 -19.46 -3.12 -30.39
C ALA A 206 -18.57 -2.35 -31.37
N ALA A 207 -17.24 -2.54 -31.29
CA ALA A 207 -16.28 -1.91 -32.20
C ALA A 207 -16.35 -2.46 -33.64
N SER A 208 -16.81 -3.70 -33.81
CA SER A 208 -16.92 -4.37 -35.11
C SER A 208 -18.23 -4.10 -35.85
N ARG A 209 -19.13 -3.27 -35.29
CA ARG A 209 -20.45 -3.00 -35.87
C ARG A 209 -20.37 -1.72 -36.72
N PRO A 210 -20.53 -1.81 -38.06
CA PRO A 210 -20.38 -0.68 -38.99
C PRO A 210 -21.53 0.32 -38.92
#